data_AF-A0A5K0WBQ8-F1
#
_entry.id   AF-A0A5K0WBQ8-F1
#
_cell.length_a   1.000
_cell.length_b   1.000
_cell.length_c   1.000
_cell.angle_alpha   90.00
_cell.angle_beta   90.00
_cell.angle_gamma   90.00
#
_symmetry.space_group_name_H-M   'P 1'
#
loop_
_entity.id
_entity.type
_entity.pdbx_description
1 polymer ?
#
loop_
_entity_poly.entity_id
_entity_poly.type
_entity_poly.pdbx_seq_one_letter_code
_entity_poly.pdbx_strand_id
1 'polypeptide(L)' 'GDKKQFDFPSPKKDDICTIMYTSGTTGDPKGVLLSNKSIVTLISGVERLLECVNEE' A
#
# COMPACT_ATOMS: atom_id res chain seq x y z
N GLY A 1 -25.16 -20.15 13.99
CA GLY A 1 -24.59 -19.66 12.73
C GLY A 1 -23.10 -19.72 12.87
N ASP A 2 -22.49 -20.79 12.38
CA ASP A 2 -21.10 -21.10 12.66
C ASP A 2 -20.18 -20.09 11.99
N LYS A 3 -19.35 -19.41 12.79
CA LYS A 3 -18.30 -18.54 12.29
C LYS A 3 -17.27 -19.40 11.57
N LYS A 4 -17.36 -19.47 10.23
CA LYS A 4 -16.30 -20.07 9.42
C LYS A 4 -15.03 -19.25 9.60
N GLN A 5 -14.03 -19.85 10.23
CA GLN A 5 -12.68 -19.28 10.31
C GLN A 5 -11.95 -19.69 9.03
N PHE A 6 -11.49 -18.70 8.27
CA PHE A 6 -10.71 -18.92 7.06
C PHE A 6 -9.24 -18.76 7.40
N ASP A 7 -8.44 -19.74 7.01
CA ASP A 7 -6.99 -19.68 7.15
C ASP A 7 -6.44 -18.91 5.93
N PHE A 8 -6.08 -17.64 6.15
CA PHE A 8 -5.50 -16.80 5.11
C PHE A 8 -3.98 -16.89 5.18
N PRO A 9 -3.28 -16.98 4.03
CA PRO A 9 -1.84 -16.93 4.02
C PRO A 9 -1.36 -15.61 4.61
N SER A 10 -0.26 -15.66 5.37
CA SER A 10 0.37 -14.45 5.89
C SER A 10 0.87 -13.60 4.72
N PRO A 11 0.50 -12.30 4.63
CA PRO A 11 0.91 -11.44 3.54
C PRO A 11 2.42 -11.22 3.57
N LYS A 12 3.06 -11.39 2.40
CA LYS A 12 4.48 -11.12 2.20
C LYS A 12 4.69 -9.67 1.79
N LYS A 13 5.92 -9.18 2.02
CA LYS A 13 6.33 -7.80 1.69
C LYS A 13 6.07 -7.46 0.23
N ASP A 14 6.36 -8.38 -0.68
CA ASP A 14 6.24 -8.15 -2.11
C ASP A 14 4.88 -8.54 -2.69
N ASP A 15 3.96 -9.04 -1.86
CA ASP A 15 2.57 -9.29 -2.29
C ASP A 15 1.89 -7.95 -2.63
N ILE A 16 1.08 -7.97 -3.69
CA ILE A 16 0.26 -6.84 -4.09
C ILE A 16 -0.78 -6.58 -3.00
N CYS A 17 -0.79 -5.34 -2.50
CA CYS A 17 -1.69 -4.86 -1.47
C CYS A 17 -2.87 -4.10 -2.08
N THR A 18 -2.62 -3.24 -3.06
CA THR A 18 -3.67 -2.44 -3.70
C THR A 18 -3.37 -2.12 -5.16
N ILE A 19 -4.42 -1.79 -5.92
CA ILE A 19 -4.33 -1.26 -7.28
C ILE A 19 -4.97 0.13 -7.29
N MET A 20 -4.16 1.17 -7.47
CA MET A 20 -4.68 2.54 -7.65
C MET A 20 -4.87 2.83 -9.12
N TYR A 21 -6.09 3.20 -9.52
CA TYR A 21 -6.38 3.59 -10.89
C TYR A 21 -6.13 5.08 -11.13
N THR A 22 -5.60 5.39 -12.30
CA THR A 22 -5.35 6.76 -12.78
C THR A 22 -6.04 6.96 -14.11
N SER A 23 -6.39 8.20 -14.46
CA SER A 23 -7.23 8.51 -15.65
C SER A 23 -6.63 8.07 -16.97
N GLY A 24 -5.30 7.94 -17.10
CA GLY A 24 -4.63 7.52 -18.33
C GLY A 24 -4.69 8.58 -19.43
N THR A 25 -3.54 9.04 -19.93
CA THR A 25 -3.49 10.08 -20.98
C THR A 25 -3.90 9.57 -22.37
N THR A 26 -3.98 8.26 -22.55
CA THR A 26 -4.24 7.59 -23.84
C THR A 26 -5.67 7.05 -23.94
N GLY A 27 -6.57 7.44 -23.02
CA GLY A 27 -7.97 7.02 -22.99
C GLY A 27 -8.29 6.15 -21.77
N ASP A 28 -7.78 4.93 -21.75
CA ASP A 28 -8.15 3.96 -20.70
C ASP A 28 -7.41 4.20 -19.37
N PRO A 29 -8.11 4.07 -18.23
CA PRO A 29 -7.49 4.14 -16.91
C PRO A 29 -6.38 3.09 -16.71
N LYS A 30 -5.27 3.51 -16.10
CA LYS A 30 -4.13 2.63 -15.81
C LYS A 30 -4.13 2.22 -14.34
N GLY A 31 -3.99 0.91 -14.09
CA GLY A 31 -3.85 0.35 -12.74
C GLY A 31 -2.40 0.36 -12.27
N VAL A 32 -2.14 1.01 -11.14
CA VAL A 32 -0.84 1.05 -10.46
C VAL A 32 -0.85 0.01 -9.35
N LEU A 33 -0.09 -1.05 -9.55
CA LEU A 33 0.09 -2.14 -8.59
C LEU A 33 1.03 -1.67 -7.47
N LEU A 34 0.58 -1.75 -6.21
CA LEU A 34 1.37 -1.42 -5.04
C LEU A 34 1.49 -2.63 -4.13
N SER A 35 2.73 -2.95 -3.74
CA SER A 35 2.99 -4.00 -2.75
C SER A 35 2.90 -3.47 -1.32
N ASN A 36 2.78 -4.39 -0.36
CA ASN A 36 2.86 -4.06 1.08
C ASN A 36 4.14 -3.28 1.40
N LYS A 37 5.28 -3.69 0.83
CA LYS A 37 6.58 -3.04 1.00
C LYS A 37 6.57 -1.59 0.52
N SER A 38 5.99 -1.30 -0.64
CA SER A 38 5.96 0.06 -1.19
C SER A 38 5.20 1.02 -0.28
N ILE A 39 4.04 0.59 0.24
CA ILE A 39 3.22 1.41 1.15
C ILE A 39 3.95 1.66 2.47
N VAL A 40 4.48 0.61 3.11
CA VAL A 40 5.20 0.75 4.38
C VAL A 40 6.43 1.65 4.22
N THR A 41 7.19 1.51 3.14
CA THR A 41 8.36 2.36 2.86
C THR A 41 7.98 3.83 2.77
N LEU A 42 6.87 4.16 2.09
CA LEU A 42 6.37 5.53 1.99
C LEU A 42 5.98 6.09 3.36
N ILE A 43 5.20 5.33 4.14
CA ILE A 43 4.74 5.76 5.47
C ILE A 43 5.94 6.02 6.39
N SER A 44 6.89 5.07 6.46
CA SER A 44 8.09 5.25 7.30
C SER A 44 8.94 6.44 6.87
N GLY A 45 9.04 6.71 5.57
CA GLY A 45 9.74 7.90 5.07
C GLY A 45 9.06 9.20 5.47
N VAL A 46 7.72 9.26 5.37
CA VAL A 46 6.93 10.44 5.78
C VAL A 46 6.98 10.65 7.28
N GLU A 47 6.83 9.58 8.07
CA GLU A 47 6.96 9.60 9.53
C GLU A 47 8.31 10.20 9.93
N ARG A 48 9.41 9.71 9.34
CA ARG A 48 10.75 10.23 9.60
C ARG A 48 10.91 11.70 9.23
N LEU A 49 10.30 12.13 8.12
CA LEU A 49 10.33 13.53 7.72
C LEU A 49 9.59 14.43 8.72
N LEU A 50 8.41 14.00 9.17
CA LEU A 50 7.60 14.76 10.13
C LEU A 50 8.28 14.88 11.49
N GLU A 51 8.99 13.84 11.93
CA GLU A 51 9.84 13.91 13.13
C GLU A 51 10.92 15.00 12.98
N CYS A 52 11.65 15.00 11.85
CA CYS A 52 12.71 15.99 11.62
C CYS A 52 12.17 17.44 11.57
N VAL A 53 10.95 17.65 11.07
CA VAL A 53 10.33 18.99 10.99
C VAL A 53 9.82 19.47 12.37
N ASN A 54 9.40 18.55 13.24
CA ASN A 54 8.93 18.87 14.59
C ASN A 54 10.08 19.11 15.60
N GLU A 55 11.33 18.91 15.19
CA GLU A 55 12.53 19.23 15.98
C GLU A 55 13.03 20.68 15.76
N GLU A 56 12.32 21.50 14.95
CA GLU A 56 12.49 22.96 14.82
C GLU A 56 11.39 23.74 15.59
#